data_AF-A0A2N0YZC7-F1
#
_entry.id   AF-A0A2N0YZC7-F1
#
_cell.length_a   1.000
_cell.length_b   1.000
_cell.length_c   1.000
_cell.angle_alpha   90.00
_cell.angle_beta   90.00
_cell.angle_gamma   90.00
#
_symmetry.space_group_name_H-M   'P 1'
#
loop_
_entity.id
_entity.type
_entity.pdbx_description
1 polymer ?
#
loop_
_entity_poly.entity_id
_entity_poly.type
_entity_poly.pdbx_seq_one_letter_code
_entity_poly.pdbx_strand_id
1 'polypeptide(L)'
;MKLKIFIIMIFVSLMLFACKNVVSPKEHFGEIYSIALDSIMEKDETLNSDMEFVAIDLSNLNGLSEKDKKEIVNFFKGEYKVEIMDATFDELKEKGYYNPDTLALDGVLLSIEKVDIKVDIKVDIKFNNNIFFESSKYRSGKGAISVESTVHHKDRNWRIKKSKETWIS
;
A
#
# COMPACT_ATOMS: atom_id res chain seq x y z
N MET A 1 -46.55 -26.12 -21.80
CA MET A 1 -46.12 -25.35 -20.59
C MET A 1 -44.85 -25.90 -19.93
N LYS A 2 -44.76 -27.21 -19.67
CA LYS A 2 -43.62 -27.82 -18.93
C LYS A 2 -42.24 -27.63 -19.60
N LEU A 3 -42.16 -27.68 -20.93
CA LEU A 3 -40.91 -27.50 -21.69
C LEU A 3 -40.37 -26.05 -21.66
N LYS A 4 -41.26 -25.03 -21.67
CA LYS A 4 -40.86 -23.61 -21.56
C LYS A 4 -40.34 -23.29 -20.15
N ILE A 5 -40.94 -23.86 -19.11
CA ILE A 5 -40.48 -23.72 -17.72
C ILE A 5 -39.11 -24.36 -17.52
N PHE A 6 -38.86 -25.51 -18.16
CA PHE A 6 -37.57 -26.20 -18.11
C PHE A 6 -36.44 -25.40 -18.77
N ILE A 7 -36.72 -24.76 -19.92
CA ILE A 7 -35.75 -23.87 -20.60
C ILE A 7 -35.45 -22.62 -19.75
N ILE A 8 -36.47 -22.05 -19.09
CA ILE A 8 -36.28 -20.91 -18.18
C ILE A 8 -35.42 -21.31 -16.96
N MET A 9 -35.62 -22.50 -16.39
CA MET A 9 -34.77 -22.97 -15.28
C MET A 9 -33.31 -23.21 -15.71
N ILE A 10 -33.06 -23.73 -16.92
CA ILE A 10 -31.71 -23.90 -17.45
C ILE A 10 -31.03 -22.54 -17.67
N PHE A 11 -31.75 -21.56 -18.20
CA PHE A 11 -31.22 -20.21 -18.44
C PHE A 11 -30.92 -19.44 -17.14
N VAL A 12 -31.72 -19.66 -16.09
CA VAL A 12 -31.48 -19.10 -14.74
C VAL A 12 -30.28 -19.79 -14.05
N SER A 13 -30.10 -21.10 -14.27
CA SER A 13 -28.95 -21.86 -13.75
C SER A 13 -27.61 -21.44 -14.37
N LEU A 14 -27.60 -21.09 -15.66
CA LEU A 14 -26.42 -20.59 -16.39
C LEU A 14 -25.91 -19.23 -15.90
N MET A 15 -26.75 -18.43 -15.23
CA MET A 15 -26.36 -17.12 -14.68
C MET A 15 -25.64 -17.19 -13.32
N LEU A 16 -25.52 -18.38 -12.71
CA LEU A 16 -24.92 -18.54 -11.38
C LEU A 16 -23.42 -18.90 -11.38
N PHE A 17 -22.78 -19.03 -12.54
CA PHE A 17 -21.33 -19.18 -12.63
C PHE A 17 -20.60 -17.83 -12.56
N ALA A 18 -20.88 -17.04 -11.51
CA ALA A 18 -19.93 -16.02 -11.09
C ALA A 18 -18.75 -16.75 -10.46
N CYS A 19 -17.74 -17.10 -11.25
CA CYS A 19 -16.45 -17.55 -10.71
C CYS A 19 -16.01 -16.52 -9.66
N LYS A 20 -15.99 -16.91 -8.40
CA LYS A 20 -15.27 -16.17 -7.35
C LYS A 20 -13.79 -16.32 -7.69
N ASN A 21 -13.28 -15.42 -8.53
CA ASN A 21 -11.86 -15.34 -8.82
C ASN A 21 -11.14 -15.06 -7.51
N VAL A 22 -10.39 -16.05 -7.03
CA VAL A 22 -9.49 -15.87 -5.91
C VAL A 22 -8.35 -15.00 -6.43
N VAL A 23 -8.31 -13.74 -6.00
CA VAL A 23 -7.24 -12.81 -6.39
C VAL A 23 -6.00 -13.11 -5.55
N SER A 24 -4.88 -13.37 -6.21
CA SER A 24 -3.60 -13.62 -5.55
C SER A 24 -2.97 -12.29 -5.14
N PRO A 25 -2.72 -12.03 -3.83
CA PRO A 25 -2.08 -10.79 -3.40
C PRO A 25 -0.76 -10.47 -4.09
N LYS A 26 0.05 -11.52 -4.34
CA LYS A 26 1.40 -11.40 -4.91
C LYS A 26 1.40 -10.78 -6.32
N GLU A 27 0.31 -10.93 -7.07
CA GLU A 27 0.18 -10.37 -8.42
C GLU A 27 -0.11 -8.86 -8.40
N HIS A 28 -0.40 -8.30 -7.23
CA HIS A 28 -0.82 -6.91 -7.01
C HIS A 28 0.05 -6.20 -5.97
N PHE A 29 1.27 -6.67 -5.71
CA PHE A 29 2.10 -6.07 -4.66
C PHE A 29 2.44 -4.60 -4.93
N GLY A 30 2.68 -4.19 -6.18
CA GLY A 30 2.79 -2.76 -6.52
C GLY A 30 1.63 -1.93 -5.96
N GLU A 31 0.41 -2.19 -6.41
CA GLU A 31 -0.83 -1.55 -5.93
C GLU A 31 -1.01 -1.62 -4.40
N ILE A 32 -0.82 -2.79 -3.79
CA ILE A 32 -1.04 -2.99 -2.35
C ILE A 32 -0.07 -2.14 -1.52
N TYR A 33 1.21 -2.13 -1.88
CA TYR A 33 2.23 -1.38 -1.16
C TYR A 33 2.05 0.13 -1.38
N SER A 34 1.67 0.56 -2.58
CA SER A 34 1.27 1.94 -2.85
C SER A 34 0.16 2.38 -1.91
N ILE A 35 -0.93 1.61 -1.78
CA ILE A 35 -2.04 1.94 -0.89
C ILE A 35 -1.59 2.06 0.57
N ALA A 36 -0.71 1.17 1.03
CA ALA A 36 -0.20 1.19 2.40
C ALA A 36 0.65 2.45 2.67
N LEU A 37 1.61 2.75 1.79
CA LEU A 37 2.49 3.91 1.86
C LEU A 37 1.72 5.23 1.68
N ASP A 38 0.74 5.26 0.80
CA ASP A 38 -0.10 6.44 0.59
C ASP A 38 -0.94 6.75 1.83
N SER A 39 -1.42 5.71 2.51
CA SER A 39 -2.22 5.88 3.73
C SER A 39 -1.47 6.58 4.87
N ILE A 40 -0.13 6.60 4.89
CA ILE A 40 0.64 7.35 5.89
C ILE A 40 0.84 8.82 5.50
N MET A 41 0.80 9.14 4.20
CA MET A 41 0.81 10.51 3.74
C MET A 41 -0.44 11.25 4.21
N GLU A 42 -1.61 10.60 4.16
CA GLU A 42 -2.89 11.16 4.60
C GLU A 42 -3.03 11.33 6.13
N LYS A 43 -2.20 10.66 6.94
CA LYS A 43 -2.39 10.63 8.40
C LYS A 43 -1.99 11.90 9.11
N ASP A 44 -0.86 12.45 8.70
CA ASP A 44 -0.37 13.73 9.19
C ASP A 44 0.05 14.60 8.00
N GLU A 45 -0.91 15.33 7.45
CA GLU A 45 -0.69 16.21 6.30
C GLU A 45 0.29 17.35 6.61
N THR A 46 0.45 17.72 7.90
CA THR A 46 1.35 18.81 8.29
C THR A 46 2.80 18.46 7.99
N LEU A 47 3.17 17.18 8.12
CA LEU A 47 4.50 16.68 7.77
C LEU A 47 4.78 16.70 6.27
N ASN A 48 3.75 16.83 5.43
CA ASN A 48 3.89 16.90 3.98
C ASN A 48 4.09 18.36 3.48
N SER A 49 3.96 19.35 4.36
CA SER A 49 4.10 20.76 3.99
C SER A 49 5.51 21.08 3.51
N ASP A 50 5.57 21.83 2.41
CA ASP A 50 6.81 22.29 1.76
C ASP A 50 7.83 21.17 1.50
N MET A 51 7.36 19.94 1.26
CA MET A 51 8.25 18.85 0.86
C MET A 51 8.71 19.05 -0.57
N GLU A 52 10.02 19.04 -0.81
CA GLU A 52 10.59 19.13 -2.15
C GLU A 52 10.58 17.77 -2.87
N PHE A 53 10.57 16.69 -2.09
CA PHE A 53 10.54 15.32 -2.59
C PHE A 53 9.79 14.36 -1.64
N VAL A 54 9.40 13.21 -2.17
CA VAL A 54 9.02 12.00 -1.43
C VAL A 54 10.02 10.90 -1.76
N ALA A 55 10.78 10.46 -0.76
CA ALA A 55 11.64 9.30 -0.86
C ALA A 55 10.89 8.07 -0.32
N ILE A 56 11.07 6.94 -0.98
CA ILE A 56 10.49 5.66 -0.59
C ILE A 56 11.64 4.68 -0.42
N ASP A 57 11.82 4.14 0.78
CA ASP A 57 12.82 3.11 1.04
C ASP A 57 12.27 1.74 0.62
N LEU A 58 12.66 1.29 -0.58
CA LEU A 58 12.31 -0.03 -1.11
C LEU A 58 13.41 -1.07 -0.85
N SER A 59 14.51 -0.70 -0.20
CA SER A 59 15.72 -1.54 -0.06
C SER A 59 15.46 -2.80 0.77
N ASN A 60 14.58 -2.71 1.77
CA ASN A 60 14.24 -3.81 2.67
C ASN A 60 13.11 -4.71 2.15
N LEU A 61 12.55 -4.40 0.97
CA LEU A 61 11.36 -5.06 0.43
C LEU A 61 11.71 -6.17 -0.56
N ASN A 62 12.38 -7.20 -0.06
CA ASN A 62 12.86 -8.36 -0.84
C ASN A 62 11.76 -9.15 -1.58
N GLY A 63 10.49 -8.95 -1.21
CA GLY A 63 9.33 -9.60 -1.83
C GLY A 63 8.81 -8.91 -3.09
N LEU A 64 9.30 -7.71 -3.42
CA LEU A 64 8.86 -6.91 -4.57
C LEU A 64 9.71 -7.20 -5.80
N SER A 65 9.04 -7.42 -6.94
CA SER A 65 9.72 -7.41 -8.23
C SER A 65 10.07 -5.99 -8.67
N GLU A 66 10.98 -5.86 -9.64
CA GLU A 66 11.27 -4.55 -10.25
C GLU A 66 10.04 -3.90 -10.90
N LYS A 67 9.07 -4.72 -11.36
CA LYS A 67 7.78 -4.22 -11.83
C LYS A 67 6.99 -3.57 -10.67
N ASP A 68 6.91 -4.25 -9.53
CA ASP A 68 6.18 -3.74 -8.35
C ASP A 68 6.81 -2.44 -7.85
N LYS A 69 8.15 -2.40 -7.71
CA LYS A 69 8.88 -1.18 -7.32
C LYS A 69 8.59 -0.01 -8.26
N LYS A 70 8.63 -0.25 -9.58
CA LYS A 70 8.32 0.76 -10.58
C LYS A 70 6.86 1.22 -10.51
N GLU A 71 5.94 0.32 -10.24
CA GLU A 71 4.53 0.64 -10.04
C GLU A 71 4.33 1.56 -8.84
N ILE A 72 4.99 1.28 -7.71
CA ILE A 72 4.98 2.13 -6.51
C ILE A 72 5.51 3.53 -6.83
N VAL A 73 6.70 3.63 -7.42
CA VAL A 73 7.30 4.92 -7.78
C VAL A 73 6.40 5.70 -8.76
N ASN A 74 5.80 5.04 -9.74
CA ASN A 74 4.91 5.69 -10.70
C ASN A 74 3.60 6.17 -10.08
N PHE A 75 3.04 5.40 -9.14
CA PHE A 75 1.87 5.83 -8.36
C PHE A 75 2.16 7.16 -7.67
N PHE A 76 3.27 7.23 -6.92
CA PHE A 76 3.65 8.44 -6.19
C PHE A 76 3.97 9.62 -7.12
N LYS A 77 4.56 9.37 -8.30
CA LYS A 77 4.79 10.43 -9.31
C LYS A 77 3.49 11.01 -9.86
N GLY A 78 2.45 10.18 -9.97
CA GLY A 78 1.13 10.61 -10.43
C GLY A 78 0.37 11.38 -9.36
N GLU A 79 0.47 10.92 -8.12
CA GLU A 79 -0.28 11.47 -6.98
C GLU A 79 0.37 12.75 -6.42
N TYR A 80 1.69 12.73 -6.23
CA TYR A 80 2.45 13.80 -5.61
C TYR A 80 3.26 14.55 -6.68
N LYS A 81 2.99 15.85 -6.82
CA LYS A 81 3.62 16.72 -7.84
C LYS A 81 5.03 17.22 -7.43
N VAL A 82 5.80 16.34 -6.82
CA VAL A 82 7.16 16.59 -6.31
C VAL A 82 8.10 15.50 -6.83
N GLU A 83 9.40 15.66 -6.59
CA GLU A 83 10.36 14.62 -6.98
C GLU A 83 10.12 13.33 -6.17
N ILE A 84 10.16 12.17 -6.84
CA ILE A 84 10.00 10.86 -6.21
C ILE A 84 11.30 10.08 -6.34
N MET A 85 11.83 9.63 -5.21
CA MET A 85 13.11 8.92 -5.12
C MET A 85 12.91 7.53 -4.51
N ASP A 86 13.57 6.52 -5.09
CA ASP A 86 13.86 5.26 -4.39
C ASP A 86 15.19 5.45 -3.68
N ALA A 87 15.16 5.65 -2.36
CA ALA A 87 16.34 5.98 -1.58
C ALA A 87 16.15 5.64 -0.09
N THR A 88 17.23 5.14 0.51
CA THR A 88 17.35 4.97 1.96
C THR A 88 17.65 6.29 2.66
N PHE A 89 17.45 6.33 3.98
CA PHE A 89 17.80 7.52 4.77
C PHE A 89 19.29 7.89 4.67
N ASP A 90 20.18 6.91 4.63
CA ASP A 90 21.62 7.16 4.54
C ASP A 90 22.02 7.71 3.17
N GLU A 91 21.42 7.22 2.08
CA GLU A 91 21.61 7.80 0.74
C GLU A 91 21.10 9.24 0.66
N LEU A 92 20.01 9.58 1.35
CA LEU A 92 19.51 10.96 1.43
C LEU A 92 20.49 11.88 2.15
N LYS A 93 21.14 11.39 3.24
CA LYS A 93 22.20 12.14 3.92
C LYS A 93 23.41 12.38 3.02
N GLU A 94 23.87 11.33 2.34
CA GLU A 94 25.02 11.41 1.45
C GLU A 94 24.80 12.39 0.29
N LYS A 95 23.55 12.48 -0.19
CA LYS A 95 23.14 13.43 -1.25
C LYS A 95 22.91 14.86 -0.73
N GLY A 96 22.98 15.09 0.58
CA GLY A 96 22.83 16.42 1.18
C GLY A 96 21.39 16.87 1.41
N TYR A 97 20.41 15.98 1.33
CA TYR A 97 18.99 16.29 1.59
C TYR A 97 18.61 16.31 3.07
N TYR A 98 19.57 15.99 3.95
CA TYR A 98 19.38 15.96 5.39
C TYR A 98 20.21 17.05 6.07
N ASN A 99 19.54 17.87 6.87
CA ASN A 99 20.17 18.89 7.69
C ASN A 99 20.44 18.35 9.10
N PRO A 100 21.71 18.16 9.51
CA PRO A 100 22.06 17.59 10.81
C PRO A 100 21.80 18.53 12.00
N ASP A 101 21.73 19.84 11.79
CA ASP A 101 21.48 20.81 12.86
C ASP A 101 20.00 20.84 13.26
N THR A 102 19.11 20.64 12.28
CA THR A 102 17.65 20.61 12.49
C THR A 102 17.08 19.19 12.55
N LEU A 103 17.90 18.19 12.22
CA LEU A 103 17.51 16.80 12.05
C LEU A 103 16.36 16.64 11.05
N ALA A 104 16.34 17.41 9.96
CA ALA A 104 15.23 17.47 9.02
C ALA A 104 15.65 17.09 7.60
N LEU A 105 14.72 16.52 6.85
CA LEU A 105 14.83 16.34 5.40
C LEU A 105 14.17 17.52 4.69
N ASP A 106 14.69 17.90 3.51
CA ASP A 106 14.03 18.84 2.59
C ASP A 106 12.78 18.23 1.93
N GLY A 107 12.62 16.91 2.04
CA GLY A 107 11.41 16.15 1.68
C GLY A 107 10.87 15.29 2.83
N VAL A 108 10.16 14.22 2.48
CA VAL A 108 9.75 13.17 3.42
C VAL A 108 10.31 11.82 2.99
N LEU A 109 10.59 10.94 3.96
CA LEU A 109 10.96 9.55 3.73
C LEU A 109 9.84 8.63 4.21
N LEU A 110 9.40 7.73 3.34
CA LEU A 110 8.44 6.67 3.64
C LEU A 110 9.14 5.32 3.68
N SER A 111 8.86 4.53 4.71
CA SER A 111 9.44 3.19 4.87
C SER A 111 8.38 2.19 5.33
N ILE A 112 8.60 0.91 5.00
CA ILE A 112 7.83 -0.21 5.54
C ILE A 112 8.76 -1.02 6.44
N GLU A 113 8.41 -1.05 7.72
CA GLU A 113 9.17 -1.75 8.76
C GLU A 113 8.76 -3.22 8.84
N LYS A 114 7.49 -3.52 8.57
CA LYS A 114 6.95 -4.87 8.69
C LYS A 114 5.77 -5.11 7.75
N VAL A 115 5.72 -6.32 7.20
CA VAL A 115 4.59 -6.82 6.39
C VAL A 115 4.16 -8.18 6.89
N ASP A 116 2.91 -8.29 7.36
CA ASP A 116 2.30 -9.56 7.75
C ASP A 116 1.19 -9.94 6.75
N ILE A 117 1.48 -10.88 5.87
CA ILE A 117 0.51 -11.44 4.92
C ILE A 117 -0.25 -12.57 5.61
N LYS A 118 -1.45 -12.30 6.12
CA LYS A 118 -2.31 -13.31 6.73
C LYS A 118 -3.19 -13.95 5.67
N VAL A 119 -2.76 -15.10 5.14
CA VAL A 119 -3.60 -15.93 4.27
C VAL A 119 -4.44 -16.88 5.13
N ASP A 120 -5.67 -16.48 5.44
CA ASP A 120 -6.62 -17.37 6.11
C ASP A 120 -7.19 -18.39 5.10
N ILE A 121 -6.63 -19.59 5.05
CA ILE A 121 -7.27 -20.74 4.38
C ILE A 121 -8.27 -21.35 5.36
N LYS A 122 -9.47 -20.78 5.45
CA LYS A 122 -10.59 -21.49 6.09
C LYS A 122 -11.31 -22.34 5.04
N VAL A 123 -11.51 -23.61 5.40
CA VAL A 123 -12.13 -24.69 4.61
C VAL A 123 -13.52 -24.33 4.06
N ASP A 124 -14.14 -23.25 4.55
CA ASP A 124 -15.35 -22.65 3.98
C ASP A 124 -15.07 -21.27 3.33
N ILE A 125 -14.63 -21.30 2.07
CA ILE A 125 -14.77 -20.27 1.01
C ILE A 125 -14.81 -18.79 1.48
N LYS A 126 -13.80 -18.35 2.23
CA LYS A 126 -13.42 -16.92 2.33
C LYS A 126 -11.90 -16.80 2.45
N PHE A 127 -11.23 -16.55 1.32
CA PHE A 127 -9.88 -15.97 1.34
C PHE A 127 -10.01 -14.55 1.92
N ASN A 128 -9.56 -14.37 3.15
CA ASN A 128 -9.44 -13.05 3.76
C ASN A 128 -8.09 -12.49 3.32
N ASN A 129 -8.06 -11.82 2.17
CA ASN A 129 -6.86 -11.17 1.64
C ASN A 129 -6.57 -9.88 2.43
N ASN A 130 -6.32 -10.00 3.74
CA ASN A 130 -5.87 -8.88 4.55
C ASN A 130 -4.35 -8.92 4.65
N ILE A 131 -3.72 -7.80 4.35
CA ILE A 131 -2.28 -7.63 4.47
C ILE A 131 -2.07 -6.50 5.44
N PHE A 132 -1.28 -6.76 6.46
CA PHE A 132 -0.98 -5.81 7.50
C PHE A 132 0.41 -5.21 7.26
N PHE A 133 0.52 -3.90 7.45
CA PHE A 133 1.74 -3.13 7.31
C PHE A 133 1.99 -2.32 8.56
N GLU A 134 3.25 -2.29 8.99
CA GLU A 134 3.78 -1.22 9.83
C GLU A 134 4.68 -0.37 8.93
N SER A 135 4.29 0.90 8.75
CA SER A 135 4.99 1.86 7.91
C SER A 135 5.34 3.11 8.71
N SER A 136 6.36 3.83 8.28
CA SER A 136 6.82 5.06 8.91
C SER A 136 6.94 6.19 7.89
N LYS A 137 6.76 7.42 8.38
CA LYS A 137 7.02 8.65 7.65
C LYS A 137 7.92 9.51 8.51
N TYR A 138 9.05 9.91 7.95
CA TYR A 138 10.03 10.77 8.59
C TYR A 138 10.20 12.06 7.79
N ARG A 139 10.02 13.19 8.47
CA ARG A 139 10.32 14.54 7.97
C ARG A 139 11.44 15.17 8.80
N SER A 140 11.37 15.02 10.12
CA SER A 140 12.39 15.54 11.02
C SER A 140 12.46 14.81 12.35
N GLY A 141 13.44 15.16 13.19
CA GLY A 141 13.60 14.61 14.55
C GLY A 141 12.39 14.81 15.48
N LYS A 142 11.46 15.72 15.16
CA LYS A 142 10.17 15.90 15.85
C LYS A 142 8.97 15.85 14.89
N GLY A 143 9.19 15.20 13.75
CA GLY A 143 8.22 15.12 12.67
C GLY A 143 8.30 13.72 12.09
N ALA A 144 7.92 12.75 12.90
CA ALA A 144 7.91 11.36 12.49
C ALA A 144 6.68 10.63 13.04
N ILE A 145 6.06 9.83 12.17
CA ILE A 145 4.90 9.01 12.55
C ILE A 145 5.11 7.57 12.12
N SER A 146 4.54 6.65 12.90
CA SER A 146 4.37 5.26 12.52
C SER A 146 2.89 4.92 12.42
N VAL A 147 2.53 4.15 11.41
CA VAL A 147 1.15 3.79 11.09
C VAL A 147 1.06 2.30 10.87
N GLU A 148 0.10 1.69 11.56
CA GLU A 148 -0.40 0.36 11.27
C GLU A 148 -1.55 0.44 10.27
N SER A 149 -1.40 -0.19 9.11
CA SER A 149 -2.45 -0.28 8.10
C SER A 149 -2.82 -1.72 7.77
N THR A 150 -4.07 -1.92 7.37
CA THR A 150 -4.57 -3.18 6.85
C THR A 150 -5.18 -2.93 5.49
N VAL A 151 -4.58 -3.50 4.45
CA VAL A 151 -5.09 -3.46 3.07
C VAL A 151 -5.91 -4.72 2.82
N HIS A 152 -7.09 -4.58 2.22
CA HIS A 152 -7.96 -5.71 1.87
C HIS A 152 -8.45 -5.64 0.43
N HIS A 153 -8.69 -6.81 -0.16
CA HIS A 153 -9.36 -6.90 -1.45
C HIS A 153 -10.88 -7.00 -1.24
N LYS A 154 -11.64 -5.97 -1.65
CA LYS A 154 -13.11 -5.97 -1.54
C LYS A 154 -13.71 -5.23 -2.72
N ASP A 155 -14.76 -5.80 -3.31
CA ASP A 155 -15.45 -5.30 -4.51
C ASP A 155 -14.56 -5.19 -5.77
N ARG A 156 -13.62 -6.13 -5.93
CA ARG A 156 -12.64 -6.24 -7.03
C ARG A 156 -11.47 -5.26 -6.99
N ASN A 157 -11.34 -4.47 -5.92
CA ASN A 157 -10.24 -3.52 -5.74
C ASN A 157 -9.55 -3.75 -4.39
N TRP A 158 -8.25 -3.44 -4.34
CA TRP A 158 -7.53 -3.30 -3.08
C TRP A 158 -7.81 -1.93 -2.47
N ARG A 159 -7.89 -1.86 -1.14
CA ARG A 159 -8.11 -0.59 -0.41
C ARG A 159 -7.72 -0.70 1.05
N ILE A 160 -7.54 0.44 1.71
CA ILE A 160 -7.41 0.50 3.16
C ILE A 160 -8.71 0.02 3.82
N LYS A 161 -8.57 -0.95 4.73
CA LYS A 161 -9.61 -1.40 5.64
C LYS A 161 -9.53 -0.66 6.97
N LYS A 162 -8.31 -0.48 7.47
CA LYS A 162 -8.00 0.19 8.73
C LYS A 162 -6.62 0.84 8.60
N SER A 163 -6.47 2.02 9.14
CA SER A 163 -5.17 2.70 9.26
C SER A 163 -5.16 3.49 10.57
N LYS A 164 -4.17 3.24 11.41
CA LYS A 164 -4.07 3.77 12.78
C LYS A 164 -2.63 4.20 13.05
N GLU A 165 -2.44 5.43 13.50
CA GLU A 165 -1.17 5.90 14.04
C GLU A 165 -0.84 5.15 15.34
N THR A 166 0.39 4.66 15.43
CA THR A 166 0.88 3.91 16.59
C THR A 166 1.89 4.71 17.39
N TRP A 167 2.61 5.62 16.75
CA TRP A 167 3.63 6.45 17.38
C TRP A 167 3.80 7.77 16.64
N ILE A 168 4.07 8.82 17.41
CA ILE A 168 4.32 10.19 16.94
C ILE A 168 5.49 10.73 17.78
N SER A 169 6.42 11.43 17.16
CA SER A 169 7.50 12.18 17.84
C SER A 169 7.63 13.59 17.30
#